data_AF-A0A975QMD5-F1
#
_entry.id   AF-A0A975QMD5-F1
#
_cell.length_a   1.000
_cell.length_b   1.000
_cell.length_c   1.000
_cell.angle_alpha   90.00
_cell.angle_beta   90.00
_cell.angle_gamma   90.00
#
_symmetry.space_group_name_H-M   'P 1'
#
loop_
_entity.id
_entity.type
_entity.pdbx_description
1 polymer ?
#
loop_
_entity_poly.entity_id
_entity_poly.type
_entity_poly.pdbx_seq_one_letter_code
_entity_poly.pdbx_strand_id
1 'polypeptide(L)'
;MRSAFPLRLGVVTLSCVLAASACSSGAAEYEFAEVPEEPTSSLVIRLPQEVVDQSEDYQQERVFEAYTVTGVEAEDSSRCAAEIEFEYAEGGLERLVESVDQELAATPTSDKTTGERMASDLTSLDNDGEMAEDYSSAVVPRQCAVSPQEADETLTLHFRTINDKALPDSIGMVEVALMSGGDLVVVDSEIEDWQMDANGNWISTD
;
A
#
# COMPACT_ATOMS: atom_id res chain seq x y z
N MET A 1 4.28 2.43 -85.41
CA MET A 1 5.05 1.82 -84.29
C MET A 1 5.60 2.94 -83.41
N ARG A 2 5.56 2.74 -82.08
CA ARG A 2 5.95 3.62 -80.96
C ARG A 2 4.81 4.32 -80.25
N SER A 3 4.27 3.56 -79.30
CA SER A 3 3.41 3.98 -78.19
C SER A 3 4.15 4.91 -77.24
N ALA A 4 3.48 5.95 -76.74
CA ALA A 4 3.92 6.77 -75.63
C ALA A 4 2.83 6.72 -74.54
N PHE A 5 3.15 6.10 -73.41
CA PHE A 5 2.37 6.14 -72.16
C PHE A 5 2.95 7.23 -71.27
N PRO A 6 2.15 8.15 -70.70
CA PRO A 6 2.61 8.97 -69.58
C PRO A 6 2.44 8.22 -68.26
N LEU A 7 3.55 8.15 -67.50
CA LEU A 7 3.63 7.63 -66.14
C LEU A 7 2.66 8.35 -65.19
N ARG A 8 1.91 7.58 -64.41
CA ARG A 8 1.26 8.07 -63.18
C ARG A 8 2.25 7.90 -62.02
N LEU A 9 2.62 9.02 -61.37
CA LEU A 9 3.31 9.01 -60.08
C LEU A 9 2.37 8.39 -59.03
N GLY A 10 2.79 7.28 -58.43
CA GLY A 10 2.21 6.76 -57.19
C GLY A 10 2.83 7.48 -56.00
N VAL A 11 2.02 8.20 -55.23
CA VAL A 11 2.38 8.71 -53.91
C VAL A 11 2.27 7.53 -52.94
N VAL A 12 3.39 7.03 -52.44
CA VAL A 12 3.40 6.08 -51.32
C VAL A 12 3.44 6.92 -50.05
N THR A 13 2.30 7.06 -49.38
CA THR A 13 2.22 7.64 -48.04
C THR A 13 2.74 6.61 -47.04
N LEU A 14 3.94 6.87 -46.52
CA LEU A 14 4.52 6.13 -45.41
C LEU A 14 3.77 6.52 -44.13
N SER A 15 2.80 5.71 -43.72
CA SER A 15 2.19 5.82 -42.39
C SER A 15 3.18 5.29 -41.36
N CYS A 16 3.93 6.19 -40.71
CA CYS A 16 4.63 5.87 -39.48
C CYS A 16 3.59 5.62 -38.40
N VAL A 17 3.28 4.34 -38.15
CA VAL A 17 2.59 3.92 -36.93
C VAL A 17 3.61 4.10 -35.81
N LEU A 18 3.55 5.24 -35.13
CA LEU A 18 4.15 5.40 -33.81
C LEU A 18 3.34 4.52 -32.87
N ALA A 19 3.81 3.29 -32.64
CA ALA A 19 3.41 2.51 -31.49
C ALA A 19 3.92 3.27 -30.26
N ALA A 20 3.07 4.11 -29.67
CA ALA A 20 3.25 4.57 -28.32
C ALA A 20 3.13 3.32 -27.44
N SER A 21 4.26 2.71 -27.08
CA SER A 21 4.35 1.92 -25.87
C SER A 21 3.95 2.85 -24.74
N ALA A 22 2.70 2.74 -24.29
CA ALA A 22 2.27 3.35 -23.05
C ALA A 22 3.23 2.84 -21.97
N CYS A 23 4.10 3.73 -21.46
CA CYS A 23 4.67 3.56 -20.15
C CYS A 23 3.48 3.53 -19.20
N SER A 24 3.01 2.33 -18.88
CA SER A 24 2.13 2.11 -17.74
C SER A 24 2.99 2.33 -16.51
N SER A 25 3.19 3.60 -16.11
CA SER A 25 3.64 3.96 -14.78
C SER A 25 2.49 3.73 -13.79
N GLY A 26 1.94 2.52 -13.80
CA GLY A 26 0.94 2.08 -12.83
C GLY A 26 1.66 1.60 -11.58
N ALA A 27 1.09 1.88 -10.42
CA ALA A 27 1.56 1.28 -9.17
C ALA A 27 1.50 -0.25 -9.29
N ALA A 28 2.47 -0.95 -8.71
CA ALA A 28 2.44 -2.40 -8.64
C ALA A 28 1.34 -2.81 -7.65
N GLU A 29 0.58 -3.86 -7.95
CA GLU A 29 -0.42 -4.41 -7.03
C GLU A 29 0.19 -5.61 -6.28
N TYR A 30 -0.04 -5.68 -4.96
CA TYR A 30 0.41 -6.78 -4.11
C TYR A 30 -0.76 -7.35 -3.31
N GLU A 31 -1.01 -8.65 -3.50
CA GLU A 31 -2.09 -9.42 -2.88
C GLU A 31 -1.55 -10.68 -2.16
N PHE A 32 -0.41 -10.58 -1.48
CA PHE A 32 0.12 -11.64 -0.58
C PHE A 32 0.45 -12.99 -1.23
N ALA A 33 0.30 -13.14 -2.55
CA ALA A 33 0.53 -14.39 -3.27
C ALA A 33 2.02 -14.59 -3.60
N GLU A 34 2.66 -13.58 -4.20
CA GLU A 34 4.07 -13.59 -4.57
C GLU A 34 4.66 -12.21 -4.34
N VAL A 35 5.76 -12.16 -3.58
CA VAL A 35 6.53 -10.93 -3.37
C VAL A 35 7.02 -10.42 -4.74
N PRO A 36 6.81 -9.15 -5.09
CA PRO A 36 7.30 -8.60 -6.35
C PRO A 36 8.81 -8.80 -6.48
N GLU A 37 9.25 -9.41 -7.59
CA GLU A 37 10.67 -9.69 -7.81
C GLU A 37 11.50 -8.42 -8.09
N GLU A 38 10.85 -7.37 -8.58
CA GLU A 38 11.49 -6.10 -8.93
C GLU A 38 11.06 -4.99 -7.95
N PRO A 39 12.02 -4.18 -7.45
CA PRO A 39 11.70 -2.98 -6.68
C PRO A 39 10.83 -2.02 -7.47
N THR A 40 9.91 -1.34 -6.78
CA THR A 40 8.97 -0.37 -7.39
C THR A 40 8.95 0.92 -6.61
N SER A 41 8.70 2.07 -7.26
CA SER A 41 8.52 3.33 -6.56
C SER A 41 7.12 3.50 -5.95
N SER A 42 6.16 2.64 -6.32
CA SER A 42 4.79 2.69 -5.81
C SER A 42 4.15 1.30 -5.77
N LEU A 43 3.44 1.01 -4.68
CA LEU A 43 2.84 -0.29 -4.36
C LEU A 43 1.43 -0.10 -3.79
N VAL A 44 0.42 -0.69 -4.42
CA VAL A 44 -0.93 -0.83 -3.88
C VAL A 44 -1.03 -2.20 -3.22
N ILE A 45 -1.34 -2.22 -1.94
CA ILE A 45 -1.38 -3.44 -1.11
C ILE A 45 -2.83 -3.68 -0.70
N ARG A 46 -3.35 -4.87 -1.01
CA ARG A 46 -4.72 -5.30 -0.67
C ARG A 46 -4.69 -6.72 -0.13
N LEU A 47 -5.63 -7.05 0.74
CA LEU A 47 -5.88 -8.46 1.04
C LEU A 47 -6.50 -9.14 -0.19
N PRO A 48 -6.19 -10.43 -0.43
CA PRO A 48 -6.84 -11.21 -1.46
C PRO A 48 -8.36 -11.18 -1.28
N GLN A 49 -9.12 -10.92 -2.35
CA GLN A 49 -10.59 -10.86 -2.27
C GLN A 49 -11.19 -12.17 -1.75
N GLU A 50 -10.59 -13.32 -2.06
CA GLU A 50 -11.02 -14.63 -1.56
C GLU A 50 -10.93 -14.74 -0.02
N VAL A 51 -9.92 -14.12 0.60
CA VAL A 51 -9.79 -14.06 2.07
C VAL A 51 -10.88 -13.16 2.65
N VAL A 52 -11.08 -11.99 2.03
CA VAL A 52 -12.11 -11.03 2.44
C VAL A 52 -13.50 -11.67 2.37
N ASP A 53 -13.84 -12.31 1.25
CA ASP A 53 -15.16 -12.90 1.01
C ASP A 53 -15.49 -14.06 1.97
N GLN A 54 -14.47 -14.76 2.47
CA GLN A 54 -14.64 -15.90 3.37
C GLN A 54 -14.57 -15.51 4.87
N SER A 55 -14.05 -14.32 5.19
CA SER A 55 -13.98 -13.83 6.57
C SER A 55 -15.13 -12.85 6.86
N GLU A 56 -16.26 -13.38 7.35
CA GLU A 56 -17.47 -12.59 7.65
C GLU A 56 -17.22 -11.50 8.71
N ASP A 57 -16.42 -11.81 9.73
CA ASP A 57 -16.08 -10.87 10.80
C ASP A 57 -15.20 -9.74 10.24
N TYR A 58 -14.19 -10.07 9.43
CA TYR A 58 -13.36 -9.07 8.77
C TYR A 58 -14.18 -8.14 7.87
N GLN A 59 -15.13 -8.66 7.08
CA GLN A 59 -15.96 -7.80 6.21
C GLN A 59 -16.73 -6.73 6.98
N GLN A 60 -17.18 -7.04 8.19
CA GLN A 60 -17.98 -6.14 9.00
C GLN A 60 -17.11 -5.16 9.82
N GLU A 61 -15.91 -5.60 10.21
CA GLU A 61 -15.08 -4.89 11.19
C GLU A 61 -13.83 -4.23 10.58
N ARG A 62 -13.51 -4.50 9.31
CA ARG A 62 -12.28 -3.99 8.67
C ARG A 62 -12.21 -2.48 8.63
N VAL A 63 -11.02 -1.94 8.84
CA VAL A 63 -10.76 -0.49 8.81
C VAL A 63 -10.33 -0.04 7.42
N PHE A 64 -9.51 -0.84 6.74
CA PHE A 64 -8.89 -0.49 5.46
C PHE A 64 -9.32 -1.46 4.35
N GLU A 65 -9.49 -0.94 3.15
CA GLU A 65 -9.58 -1.71 1.90
C GLU A 65 -8.19 -1.92 1.29
N ALA A 66 -7.33 -0.90 1.39
CA ALA A 66 -6.00 -0.91 0.79
C ALA A 66 -5.05 0.12 1.41
N TYR A 67 -3.77 -0.07 1.11
CA TYR A 67 -2.73 0.93 1.25
C TYR A 67 -2.12 1.23 -0.11
N THR A 68 -1.83 2.50 -0.40
CA THR A 68 -0.91 2.85 -1.48
C THR A 68 0.35 3.42 -0.85
N VAL A 69 1.48 2.76 -1.04
CA VAL A 69 2.79 3.20 -0.56
C VAL A 69 3.57 3.73 -1.75
N THR A 70 4.08 4.95 -1.64
CA THR A 70 4.88 5.59 -2.69
C THR A 70 6.17 6.11 -2.08
N GLY A 71 7.32 5.73 -2.63
CA GLY A 71 8.60 6.30 -2.22
C GLY A 71 8.68 7.76 -2.62
N VAL A 72 9.03 8.63 -1.67
CA VAL A 72 9.14 10.08 -1.87
C VAL A 72 10.50 10.58 -1.40
N GLU A 73 10.88 11.78 -1.84
CA GLU A 73 12.09 12.42 -1.35
C GLU A 73 11.90 12.78 0.13
N ALA A 74 12.83 12.32 0.99
CA ALA A 74 12.83 12.71 2.39
C ALA A 74 13.32 14.15 2.56
N GLU A 75 12.77 14.86 3.55
CA GLU A 75 13.28 16.19 3.93
C GLU A 75 14.74 16.13 4.39
N ASP A 76 15.10 15.07 5.13
CA ASP A 76 16.47 14.74 5.48
C ASP A 76 17.06 13.81 4.41
N SER A 77 17.98 14.35 3.61
CA SER A 77 18.70 13.61 2.55
C SER A 77 19.49 12.38 3.02
N SER A 78 19.68 12.20 4.33
CA SER A 78 20.31 10.99 4.91
C SER A 78 19.31 9.86 5.16
N ARG A 79 18.01 10.12 4.99
CA ARG A 79 16.91 9.18 5.20
C ARG A 79 16.14 8.92 3.92
N CYS A 80 15.29 7.90 3.98
CA CYS A 80 14.28 7.61 3.00
C CYS A 80 12.92 8.03 3.55
N ALA A 81 11.94 8.24 2.67
CA ALA A 81 10.56 8.51 3.07
C ALA A 81 9.60 7.82 2.12
N ALA A 82 8.44 7.44 2.64
CA ALA A 82 7.32 7.04 1.79
C ALA A 82 6.07 7.79 2.22
N GLU A 83 5.27 8.14 1.23
CA GLU A 83 3.87 8.49 1.44
C GLU A 83 3.05 7.22 1.51
N ILE A 84 2.15 7.14 2.48
CA ILE A 84 1.15 6.08 2.63
C ILE A 84 -0.20 6.75 2.48
N GLU A 85 -0.97 6.35 1.46
CA GLU A 85 -2.38 6.71 1.32
C GLU A 85 -3.24 5.57 1.88
N PHE A 86 -4.22 5.94 2.71
CA PHE A 86 -5.11 5.03 3.40
C PHE A 86 -6.46 4.96 2.67
N GLU A 87 -6.77 3.81 2.08
CA GLU A 87 -8.11 3.56 1.53
C GLU A 87 -8.96 2.89 2.61
N TYR A 88 -9.88 3.65 3.20
CA TYR A 88 -10.75 3.15 4.26
C TYR A 88 -11.92 2.32 3.72
N ALA A 89 -12.26 1.26 4.45
CA ALA A 89 -13.54 0.57 4.26
C ALA A 89 -14.71 1.46 4.68
N GLU A 90 -15.94 1.10 4.29
CA GLU A 90 -17.13 1.86 4.66
C GLU A 90 -17.25 1.98 6.19
N GLY A 91 -17.24 3.21 6.70
CA GLY A 91 -17.26 3.49 8.14
C GLY A 91 -15.96 3.17 8.89
N GLY A 92 -14.89 2.79 8.18
CA GLY A 92 -13.63 2.31 8.77
C GLY A 92 -12.90 3.40 9.54
N LEU A 93 -12.79 4.59 8.96
CA LEU A 93 -12.16 5.74 9.63
C LEU A 93 -12.96 6.15 10.87
N GLU A 94 -14.28 6.22 10.79
CA GLU A 94 -15.14 6.57 11.90
C GLU A 94 -14.98 5.58 13.07
N ARG A 95 -14.95 4.27 12.77
CA ARG A 95 -14.70 3.23 13.78
C ARG A 95 -13.32 3.36 14.41
N LEU A 96 -12.28 3.69 13.63
CA LEU A 96 -10.93 3.90 14.13
C LEU A 96 -10.84 5.11 15.06
N VAL A 97 -11.41 6.25 14.65
CA VAL A 97 -11.44 7.46 15.49
C VAL A 97 -12.22 7.21 16.79
N GLU A 98 -13.37 6.53 16.71
CA GLU A 98 -14.15 6.19 17.90
C GLU A 98 -13.37 5.27 18.86
N SER A 99 -12.65 4.27 18.33
CA SER A 99 -11.79 3.39 19.15
C SER A 99 -10.70 4.18 19.87
N VAL A 100 -10.01 5.08 19.17
CA VAL A 100 -8.99 5.96 19.76
C VAL A 100 -9.58 6.85 20.84
N ASP A 101 -10.72 7.48 20.60
CA ASP A 101 -11.37 8.34 21.59
C ASP A 101 -11.79 7.57 22.84
N GLN A 102 -12.28 6.33 22.68
CA GLN A 102 -12.60 5.45 23.81
C GLN A 102 -11.35 5.05 24.60
N GLU A 103 -10.24 4.73 23.94
CA GLU A 103 -8.96 4.41 24.58
C GLU A 103 -8.44 5.59 25.42
N LEU A 104 -8.45 6.79 24.84
CA LEU A 104 -8.01 8.02 25.51
C LEU A 104 -8.93 8.36 26.70
N ALA A 105 -10.24 8.18 26.57
CA ALA A 105 -11.19 8.35 27.66
C ALA A 105 -10.99 7.33 28.79
N ALA A 106 -10.59 6.10 28.45
CA ALA A 106 -10.25 5.06 29.42
C ALA A 106 -8.89 5.28 30.10
N THR A 107 -8.01 6.10 29.50
CA THR A 107 -6.65 6.40 29.99
C THR A 107 -6.49 7.89 30.30
N PRO A 108 -7.18 8.44 31.32
CA PRO A 108 -7.27 9.88 31.57
C PRO A 108 -5.97 10.58 31.99
N THR A 109 -4.87 9.83 32.12
CA THR A 109 -3.52 10.37 32.37
C THR A 109 -2.68 10.52 31.10
N SER A 110 -3.22 10.14 29.93
CA SER A 110 -2.56 10.39 28.65
C SER A 110 -2.70 11.87 28.30
N ASP A 111 -1.58 12.55 28.08
CA ASP A 111 -1.57 13.92 27.56
C ASP A 111 -1.73 13.95 26.03
N LYS A 112 -1.86 12.79 25.37
CA LYS A 112 -2.02 12.70 23.91
C LYS A 112 -3.43 13.12 23.49
N THR A 113 -3.49 13.92 22.43
CA THR A 113 -4.71 14.22 21.68
C THR A 113 -5.12 13.05 20.79
N THR A 114 -6.38 13.03 20.34
CA THR A 114 -6.86 12.07 19.32
C THR A 114 -5.95 12.08 18.09
N GLY A 115 -5.54 13.26 17.61
CA GLY A 115 -4.66 13.36 16.44
C GLY A 115 -3.29 12.74 16.64
N GLU A 116 -2.64 12.96 17.79
CA GLU A 116 -1.36 12.34 18.10
C GLU A 116 -1.48 10.82 18.24
N ARG A 117 -2.60 10.33 18.80
CA ARG A 117 -2.86 8.89 18.90
C ARG A 117 -3.14 8.27 17.54
N MET A 118 -3.96 8.90 16.70
CA MET A 118 -4.23 8.48 15.32
C MET A 118 -2.96 8.43 14.48
N ALA A 119 -2.12 9.48 14.55
CA ALA A 119 -0.84 9.50 13.84
C ALA A 119 0.05 8.32 14.26
N SER A 120 0.12 8.06 15.57
CA SER A 120 0.87 6.94 16.14
C SER A 120 0.31 5.58 15.70
N ASP A 121 -1.01 5.41 15.69
CA ASP A 121 -1.64 4.13 15.31
C ASP A 121 -1.55 3.84 13.80
N LEU A 122 -1.59 4.87 12.95
CA LEU A 122 -1.54 4.70 11.50
C LEU A 122 -0.12 4.52 10.95
N THR A 123 0.88 5.14 11.59
CA THR A 123 2.26 5.16 11.07
C THR A 123 3.23 4.35 11.92
N SER A 124 2.76 3.85 13.07
CA SER A 124 3.58 3.18 14.10
C SER A 124 4.80 4.02 14.54
N LEU A 125 4.69 5.35 14.43
CA LEU A 125 5.74 6.29 14.79
C LEU A 125 5.34 7.19 15.95
N ASP A 126 6.28 7.43 16.85
CA ASP A 126 6.20 8.47 17.88
C ASP A 126 6.63 9.84 17.32
N ASN A 127 5.91 10.33 16.31
CA ASN A 127 5.91 11.72 15.81
C ASN A 127 6.95 12.14 14.74
N ASP A 128 7.70 11.21 14.14
CA ASP A 128 8.65 11.57 13.06
C ASP A 128 7.98 11.68 11.67
N GLY A 129 6.69 11.34 11.54
CA GLY A 129 5.94 11.41 10.29
C GLY A 129 5.01 12.62 10.21
N GLU A 130 4.71 13.04 8.98
CA GLU A 130 3.70 14.06 8.69
C GLU A 130 2.38 13.37 8.35
N MET A 131 1.29 13.76 9.01
CA MET A 131 -0.04 13.18 8.82
C MET A 131 -0.98 14.23 8.25
N ALA A 132 -1.79 13.86 7.25
CA ALA A 132 -2.86 14.70 6.74
C ALA A 132 -3.92 14.95 7.83
N GLU A 133 -4.52 16.15 7.87
CA GLU A 133 -5.50 16.52 8.90
C GLU A 133 -6.75 15.61 8.92
N ASP A 134 -7.08 15.02 7.77
CA ASP A 134 -8.20 14.10 7.59
C ASP A 134 -7.80 12.62 7.69
N TYR A 135 -6.53 12.35 8.05
CA TYR A 135 -5.93 11.02 8.12
C TYR A 135 -5.97 10.23 6.80
N SER A 136 -6.12 10.89 5.65
CA SER A 136 -6.14 10.21 4.34
C SER A 136 -4.77 9.74 3.88
N SER A 137 -3.69 10.40 4.32
CA SER A 137 -2.32 10.00 4.02
C SER A 137 -1.32 10.42 5.08
N ALA A 138 -0.13 9.82 5.04
CA ALA A 138 1.01 10.21 5.87
C ALA A 138 2.34 10.09 5.11
N VAL A 139 3.26 11.01 5.32
CA VAL A 139 4.65 10.90 4.88
C VAL A 139 5.51 10.44 6.05
N VAL A 140 6.17 9.31 5.87
CA VAL A 140 6.81 8.57 6.94
C VAL A 140 8.29 8.38 6.63
N PRO A 141 9.21 9.04 7.37
CA PRO A 141 10.63 8.84 7.17
C PRO A 141 11.10 7.51 7.81
N ARG A 142 12.06 6.87 7.16
CA ARG A 142 12.71 5.63 7.58
C ARG A 142 14.19 5.67 7.27
N GLN A 143 14.97 4.85 7.96
CA GLN A 143 16.32 4.57 7.52
C GLN A 143 16.26 3.86 6.16
N CYS A 144 17.12 4.29 5.23
CA CYS A 144 17.23 3.60 3.95
C CYS A 144 17.84 2.23 4.16
N ALA A 145 17.16 1.18 3.68
CA ALA A 145 17.69 -0.16 3.64
C ALA A 145 18.85 -0.26 2.63
N VAL A 146 19.89 -0.99 3.03
CA VAL A 146 21.04 -1.30 2.15
C VAL A 146 20.71 -2.48 1.22
N SER A 147 19.92 -3.43 1.72
CA SER A 147 19.34 -4.54 0.97
C SER A 147 18.00 -4.93 1.62
N PRO A 148 17.08 -5.58 0.87
CA PRO A 148 15.80 -6.01 1.43
C PRO A 148 15.94 -6.95 2.63
N GLN A 149 16.96 -7.82 2.66
CA GLN A 149 17.16 -8.80 3.74
C GLN A 149 17.85 -8.22 4.97
N GLU A 150 18.44 -7.02 4.85
CA GLU A 150 19.16 -6.33 5.92
C GLU A 150 18.46 -5.00 6.27
N ALA A 151 17.16 -4.90 6.00
CA ALA A 151 16.38 -3.74 6.38
C ALA A 151 16.21 -3.72 7.91
N ASP A 152 16.95 -2.81 8.57
CA ASP A 152 16.85 -2.61 10.03
C ASP A 152 15.54 -1.90 10.43
N GLU A 153 14.92 -1.16 9.51
CA GLU A 153 13.62 -0.50 9.67
C GLU A 153 12.73 -0.78 8.47
N THR A 154 11.47 -1.15 8.72
CA THR A 154 10.43 -1.36 7.72
C THR A 154 9.22 -0.46 7.99
N LEU A 155 8.36 -0.30 6.98
CA LEU A 155 6.99 0.15 7.15
C LEU A 155 6.11 -1.09 7.34
N THR A 156 5.54 -1.24 8.53
CA THR A 156 4.57 -2.30 8.81
C THR A 156 3.16 -1.76 8.64
N LEU A 157 2.40 -2.38 7.74
CA LEU A 157 1.01 -2.03 7.44
C LEU A 157 0.11 -3.16 7.91
N HIS A 158 -0.81 -2.87 8.82
CA HIS A 158 -1.71 -3.86 9.41
C HIS A 158 -3.11 -3.75 8.82
N PHE A 159 -3.64 -4.84 8.27
CA PHE A 159 -5.06 -4.91 7.91
C PHE A 159 -5.92 -5.09 9.17
N ARG A 160 -6.26 -3.95 9.76
CA ARG A 160 -6.93 -3.87 11.06
C ARG A 160 -8.42 -4.20 11.00
N THR A 161 -8.91 -4.80 12.08
CA THR A 161 -10.33 -4.86 12.44
C THR A 161 -10.57 -4.11 13.75
N ILE A 162 -11.79 -3.63 13.94
CA ILE A 162 -12.25 -3.04 15.19
C ILE A 162 -13.58 -3.68 15.53
N ASN A 163 -13.57 -4.51 16.57
CA ASN A 163 -14.74 -5.24 17.01
C ASN A 163 -15.73 -4.35 17.79
N ASP A 164 -16.84 -4.96 18.19
CA ASP A 164 -17.92 -4.33 18.97
C ASP A 164 -17.49 -3.72 20.32
N LYS A 165 -16.30 -4.07 20.81
CA LYS A 165 -15.68 -3.53 22.03
C LYS A 165 -14.64 -2.46 21.74
N ALA A 166 -14.55 -2.00 20.50
CA ALA A 166 -13.57 -1.05 20.02
C ALA A 166 -12.11 -1.50 20.27
N LEU A 167 -11.87 -2.81 20.35
CA LEU A 167 -10.52 -3.35 20.50
C LEU A 167 -9.92 -3.55 19.11
N PRO A 168 -8.74 -2.97 18.83
CA PRO A 168 -8.06 -3.20 17.57
C PRO A 168 -7.50 -4.63 17.52
N ASP A 169 -7.65 -5.25 16.36
CA ASP A 169 -6.99 -6.51 15.98
C ASP A 169 -6.49 -6.41 14.54
N SER A 170 -5.80 -7.42 14.02
CA SER A 170 -5.35 -7.44 12.62
C SER A 170 -5.42 -8.84 12.03
N ILE A 171 -5.99 -8.96 10.82
CA ILE A 171 -6.01 -10.25 10.10
C ILE A 171 -4.75 -10.49 9.28
N GLY A 172 -3.91 -9.48 9.10
CA GLY A 172 -2.70 -9.61 8.30
C GLY A 172 -1.83 -8.37 8.34
N MET A 173 -0.59 -8.53 7.91
CA MET A 173 0.38 -7.45 7.82
C MET A 173 1.31 -7.58 6.63
N VAL A 174 1.83 -6.44 6.19
CA VAL A 174 2.90 -6.35 5.18
C VAL A 174 4.01 -5.47 5.71
N GLU A 175 5.24 -5.92 5.56
CA GLU A 175 6.44 -5.15 5.84
C GLU A 175 7.10 -4.70 4.54
N VAL A 176 7.32 -3.40 4.41
CA VAL A 176 7.93 -2.78 3.23
C VAL A 176 9.22 -2.08 3.62
N ALA A 177 10.34 -2.47 3.01
CA ALA A 177 11.60 -1.78 3.12
C ALA A 177 11.70 -0.64 2.09
N LEU A 178 12.29 0.48 2.50
CA LEU A 178 12.56 1.63 1.64
C LEU A 178 14.04 1.65 1.29
N MET A 179 14.35 1.66 0.01
CA MET A 179 15.71 1.70 -0.50
C MET A 179 16.13 3.13 -0.86
N SER A 180 17.44 3.38 -0.90
CA SER A 180 17.97 4.64 -1.42
C SER A 180 17.50 4.86 -2.86
N GLY A 181 16.86 5.99 -3.13
CA GLY A 181 16.28 6.30 -4.44
C GLY A 181 14.75 6.22 -4.49
N GLY A 182 14.09 5.80 -3.40
CA GLY A 182 12.63 5.74 -3.32
C GLY A 182 12.03 4.41 -3.80
N ASP A 183 12.87 3.40 -4.05
CA ASP A 183 12.37 2.08 -4.37
C ASP A 183 11.85 1.37 -3.11
N LEU A 184 10.75 0.64 -3.27
CA LEU A 184 10.03 -0.11 -2.25
C LEU A 184 10.17 -1.60 -2.54
N VAL A 185 10.36 -2.38 -1.49
CA VAL A 185 10.43 -3.85 -1.56
C VAL A 185 9.65 -4.45 -0.40
N VAL A 186 8.72 -5.36 -0.71
CA VAL A 186 8.05 -6.16 0.33
C VAL A 186 9.06 -7.16 0.88
N VAL A 187 9.29 -7.14 2.20
CA VAL A 187 10.26 -8.02 2.85
C VAL A 187 9.60 -9.18 3.57
N ASP A 188 8.40 -8.97 4.10
CA ASP A 188 7.59 -9.99 4.74
C ASP A 188 6.10 -9.64 4.59
N SER A 189 5.26 -10.67 4.65
CA SER A 189 3.81 -10.48 4.72
C SER A 189 3.12 -11.75 5.19
N GLU A 190 2.08 -11.60 5.98
CA GLU A 190 1.27 -12.71 6.45
C GLU A 190 -0.21 -12.33 6.55
N ILE A 191 -1.05 -13.34 6.44
CA ILE A 191 -2.47 -13.27 6.76
C ILE A 191 -2.68 -14.33 7.86
N GLU A 192 -3.07 -13.90 9.05
CA GLU A 192 -3.28 -14.75 10.21
C GLU A 192 -4.36 -15.80 9.90
N ASP A 193 -4.09 -17.05 10.25
CA ASP A 193 -4.96 -18.21 10.00
C ASP A 193 -5.33 -18.48 8.54
N TRP A 194 -4.55 -17.95 7.58
CA TRP A 194 -4.71 -18.21 6.15
C TRP A 194 -3.40 -18.68 5.51
N GLN A 195 -3.49 -19.63 4.58
CA GLN A 195 -2.37 -20.03 3.74
C GLN A 195 -2.82 -20.35 2.32
N MET A 196 -1.90 -20.27 1.37
CA MET A 196 -2.14 -20.70 0.00
C MET A 196 -1.90 -22.21 -0.14
N ASP A 197 -2.84 -22.93 -0.73
CA ASP A 197 -2.68 -24.35 -1.05
C ASP A 197 -1.82 -24.56 -2.33
N ALA A 198 -1.50 -25.82 -2.64
CA ALA A 198 -0.69 -26.15 -3.81
C ALA A 198 -1.36 -25.80 -5.17
N ASN A 199 -2.63 -25.42 -5.17
CA ASN A 199 -3.38 -25.02 -6.35
C ASN A 199 -3.51 -23.49 -6.47
N GLY A 200 -2.96 -22.72 -5.52
CA GLY A 200 -3.04 -21.27 -5.50
C GLY A 200 -4.32 -20.71 -4.86
N ASN A 201 -5.07 -21.51 -4.10
CA ASN A 201 -6.26 -21.04 -3.40
C ASN A 201 -5.95 -20.67 -1.95
N TRP A 202 -6.57 -19.61 -1.45
CA TRP A 202 -6.48 -19.27 -0.02
C TRP A 202 -7.40 -20.18 0.80
N ILE A 203 -6.81 -20.85 1.78
CA ILE A 203 -7.53 -21.72 2.72
C ILE A 203 -7.29 -21.26 4.15
N SER A 204 -8.37 -21.25 4.95
CA SER A 204 -8.27 -21.02 6.39
C SER A 204 -7.60 -22.22 7.07
N THR A 205 -6.79 -21.96 8.10
CA THR A 205 -6.03 -22.96 8.86
C THR A 205 -6.60 -23.25 10.25
N ASP A 206 -7.75 -22.67 10.60
CA ASP A 206 -8.48 -22.88 11.85
C ASP A 206 -9.22 -24.23 11.95
#